data_AF-A0A0M3JDC5-F1
#
_entry.id   AF-A0A0M3JDC5-F1
#
_cell.length_a   1.000
_cell.length_b   1.000
_cell.length_c   1.000
_cell.angle_alpha   90.00
_cell.angle_beta   90.00
_cell.angle_gamma   90.00
#
_symmetry.space_group_name_H-M   'P 1'
#
loop_
_entity.id
_entity.type
_entity.pdbx_description
1 polymer ?
#
loop_
_entity_poly.entity_id
_entity_poly.type
_entity_poly.pdbx_seq_one_letter_code
_entity_poly.pdbx_strand_id
1 'polypeptide(L)'
;MVNFFKCPRLIRHTEPKNVMFVHGEASKMEFLKEKVEKEFGLRVYKPANGESITIEKDVDGSLTVPSQLIERSIALDPTPSKKFCPFRAYVVMDKQSNQLEVISAKAAARQFSVNLHSITFSDTIQLEEIDWHKIANKLRRFDPHLDVKQV
;
A
#
# COMPACT_ATOMS: atom_id res chain seq x y z
N MET A 1 10.53 -39.51 9.22
CA MET A 1 11.63 -39.36 10.19
C MET A 1 12.70 -38.48 9.57
N VAL A 2 12.75 -37.19 9.93
CA VAL A 2 13.77 -36.27 9.41
C VAL A 2 15.09 -36.59 10.11
N ASN A 3 16.11 -36.98 9.35
CA ASN A 3 17.43 -37.30 9.90
C ASN A 3 18.04 -36.03 10.51
N PHE A 4 18.14 -35.98 11.85
CA PHE A 4 18.69 -34.86 12.63
C PHE A 4 20.06 -34.36 12.14
N PHE A 5 20.89 -35.24 11.58
CA PHE A 5 22.21 -34.89 11.04
C PHE A 5 22.18 -34.10 9.72
N LYS A 6 21.05 -34.07 9.00
CA LYS A 6 20.94 -33.35 7.72
C LYS A 6 20.40 -31.93 7.87
N CYS A 7 19.72 -31.60 8.98
CA CYS A 7 19.11 -30.28 9.17
C CYS A 7 20.11 -29.11 9.07
N PRO A 8 21.26 -29.12 9.77
CA PRO A 8 22.21 -28.01 9.68
C PRO A 8 22.81 -27.84 8.27
N ARG A 9 23.04 -28.94 7.56
CA ARG A 9 23.51 -28.89 6.17
C ARG A 9 22.49 -28.22 5.26
N LEU A 10 21.20 -28.53 5.44
CA LEU A 10 20.14 -27.94 4.63
C LEU A 10 20.03 -26.44 4.87
N ILE A 11 20.06 -26.01 6.13
CA ILE A 11 20.01 -24.59 6.53
C ILE A 11 21.17 -23.83 5.90
N ARG A 12 22.37 -24.41 5.90
CA ARG A 12 23.55 -23.83 5.25
C ARG A 12 23.41 -23.70 3.73
N HIS A 13 22.71 -24.61 3.07
CA HIS A 13 22.52 -24.58 1.61
C HIS A 13 21.38 -23.67 1.17
N THR A 14 20.33 -23.51 1.98
CA THR A 14 19.16 -22.70 1.61
C THR A 14 19.23 -21.27 2.12
N GLU A 15 20.17 -20.96 3.02
CA GLU A 15 20.39 -19.64 3.63
C GLU A 15 19.07 -18.93 4.02
N PRO A 16 18.20 -19.60 4.80
CA PRO A 16 16.88 -19.05 5.10
C PRO A 16 16.98 -17.87 6.07
N LYS A 17 16.07 -16.90 5.97
CA LYS A 17 16.00 -15.79 6.94
C LYS A 17 15.42 -16.22 8.31
N ASN A 18 14.57 -17.24 8.33
CA ASN A 18 13.90 -17.77 9.51
C ASN A 18 13.76 -19.30 9.39
N VAL A 19 13.86 -20.03 10.50
CA VAL A 19 13.70 -21.49 10.54
C VAL A 19 12.59 -21.87 11.53
N MET A 20 11.79 -22.88 11.22
CA MET A 20 10.72 -23.36 12.10
C MET A 20 10.77 -24.88 12.26
N PHE A 21 10.70 -25.36 13.51
CA PHE A 21 10.63 -26.77 13.86
C PHE A 21 9.20 -27.14 14.22
N VAL A 22 8.62 -28.06 13.45
CA VAL A 22 7.21 -28.47 13.59
C VAL A 22 7.04 -29.90 14.09
N HIS A 23 8.01 -30.79 13.87
CA HIS A 23 7.95 -32.20 14.26
C HIS A 23 9.29 -32.67 14.84
N GLY A 24 9.27 -33.27 16.03
CA GLY A 24 10.44 -33.83 16.71
C GLY A 24 10.19 -34.05 18.20
N GLU A 25 11.11 -34.75 18.86
CA GLU A 25 11.11 -34.82 20.32
C GLU A 25 11.47 -33.45 20.90
N ALA A 26 10.70 -32.98 21.89
CA ALA A 26 10.84 -31.63 22.45
C ALA A 26 12.27 -31.32 22.93
N SER A 27 12.90 -32.27 23.64
CA SER A 27 14.27 -32.15 24.14
C SER A 27 15.31 -32.01 23.03
N LYS A 28 15.18 -32.80 21.96
CA LYS A 28 16.08 -32.74 20.80
C LYS A 28 15.88 -31.47 19.98
N MET A 29 14.65 -30.98 19.89
CA MET A 29 14.35 -29.72 19.20
C MET A 29 14.91 -28.52 19.94
N GLU A 30 14.86 -28.50 21.28
CA GLU A 30 15.47 -27.41 22.07
C GLU A 30 16.98 -27.36 21.88
N PHE A 31 17.65 -28.51 21.97
CA PHE A 31 19.08 -28.62 21.71
C PHE A 31 19.46 -28.18 20.27
N LEU A 32 18.67 -28.62 19.28
CA LEU A 32 18.92 -28.25 17.88
C LEU A 32 18.67 -26.76 17.63
N LYS A 33 17.68 -26.17 18.31
CA LYS A 33 17.35 -24.75 18.23
C LYS A 33 18.53 -23.91 18.67
N GLU A 34 19.04 -24.16 19.89
CA GLU A 34 20.21 -23.46 20.42
C GLU A 34 21.43 -23.59 19.49
N LYS A 35 21.65 -24.79 18.94
CA LYS A 35 22.77 -25.02 18.02
C LYS A 35 22.62 -24.22 16.73
N VAL A 36 21.44 -24.18 16.12
CA VAL A 36 21.18 -23.44 14.86
C VAL A 36 21.23 -21.94 15.10
N GLU A 37 20.64 -21.44 16.18
CA GLU A 37 20.70 -20.02 16.54
C GLU A 37 22.15 -19.57 16.76
N LYS A 38 22.96 -20.39 17.42
CA LYS A 38 24.39 -20.11 17.66
C LYS A 38 25.26 -20.23 16.41
N GLU A 39 25.00 -21.21 15.54
CA GLU A 39 25.81 -21.47 14.35
C GLU A 39 25.50 -20.50 13.21
N PHE A 40 24.23 -20.14 13.01
CA PHE A 40 23.80 -19.34 11.85
C PHE A 40 23.33 -17.93 12.20
N GLY A 41 23.10 -17.61 13.48
CA GLY A 41 22.61 -16.30 13.90
C GLY A 41 21.18 -15.98 13.43
N LEU A 42 20.39 -17.00 13.12
CA LEU A 42 19.02 -16.89 12.59
C LEU A 42 17.99 -17.13 13.70
N ARG A 43 16.79 -16.56 13.56
CA ARG A 43 15.68 -16.86 14.47
C ARG A 43 15.11 -18.25 14.19
N VAL A 44 14.96 -19.07 15.24
CA VAL A 44 14.39 -20.41 15.14
C VAL A 44 13.11 -20.51 15.99
N TYR A 45 12.00 -20.86 15.34
CA TYR A 45 10.68 -20.98 15.97
C TYR A 45 10.34 -22.44 16.25
N LYS A 46 9.64 -22.70 17.37
CA LYS A 46 9.18 -24.04 17.77
C LYS A 46 7.74 -23.96 18.33
N PRO A 47 6.75 -23.63 17.49
CA PRO A 47 5.36 -23.55 17.92
C PRO A 47 4.82 -24.92 18.32
N ALA A 48 3.88 -24.95 19.26
CA ALA A 48 3.07 -26.13 19.53
C ALA A 48 2.10 -26.42 18.37
N ASN A 49 1.57 -27.64 18.31
CA ASN A 49 0.55 -27.98 17.32
C ASN A 49 -0.68 -27.08 17.51
N GLY A 50 -1.06 -26.35 16.46
CA GLY A 50 -2.17 -25.39 16.49
C GLY A 50 -1.78 -23.98 16.94
N GLU A 51 -0.51 -23.73 17.28
CA GLU A 51 0.00 -22.39 17.59
C GLU A 51 0.39 -21.64 16.30
N SER A 52 0.09 -20.34 16.26
CA SER A 52 0.46 -19.46 15.15
C SER A 52 1.66 -18.60 15.53
N ILE A 53 2.58 -18.41 14.59
CA ILE A 53 3.71 -17.48 14.74
C ILE A 53 3.58 -16.35 13.72
N THR A 54 3.96 -15.14 14.12
CA THR A 54 4.04 -13.98 13.22
C THR A 54 5.51 -13.71 12.92
N ILE A 55 5.87 -13.76 11.64
CA ILE A 55 7.21 -13.41 11.16
C ILE A 55 7.08 -12.07 10.44
N GLU A 56 7.56 -11.01 11.08
CA GLU A 56 7.63 -9.69 10.46
C GLU A 56 8.63 -9.72 9.31
N LYS A 57 8.21 -9.18 8.16
CA LYS A 57 9.04 -9.04 6.98
C LYS A 57 8.87 -7.63 6.45
N ASP A 58 9.98 -6.92 6.31
CA ASP A 58 10.01 -5.67 5.58
C ASP A 58 9.60 -5.95 4.13
N VAL A 59 8.48 -5.35 3.73
CA VAL A 59 8.00 -5.42 2.35
C VAL A 59 8.86 -4.46 1.53
N ASP A 60 9.89 -4.99 0.88
CA ASP A 60 10.76 -4.24 -0.04
C ASP A 60 10.08 -4.05 -1.42
N GLY A 61 8.85 -3.56 -1.39
CA GLY A 61 8.02 -3.36 -2.58
C GLY A 61 8.03 -1.90 -2.99
N SER A 62 8.85 -1.55 -3.97
CA SER A 62 8.75 -0.23 -4.64
C SER A 62 7.71 -0.30 -5.76
N LEU A 63 6.77 0.65 -5.77
CA LEU A 63 5.76 0.74 -6.81
C LEU A 63 5.94 2.03 -7.60
N THR A 64 6.01 1.93 -8.93
CA THR A 64 6.17 3.10 -9.80
C THR A 64 4.83 3.80 -9.97
N VAL A 65 4.79 5.10 -9.66
CA VAL A 65 3.60 5.92 -9.82
C VAL A 65 3.75 6.77 -11.09
N PRO A 66 2.79 6.72 -12.03
CA PRO A 66 2.79 7.60 -13.20
C PRO A 66 2.74 9.09 -12.81
N SER A 67 3.62 9.91 -13.41
CA SER A 67 3.72 11.35 -13.11
C SER A 67 2.40 12.09 -13.28
N GLN A 68 1.60 11.71 -14.28
CA GLN A 68 0.28 12.29 -14.55
C GLN A 68 -0.69 12.19 -13.36
N LEU A 69 -0.58 11.14 -12.52
CA LEU A 69 -1.41 11.01 -11.32
C LEU A 69 -0.94 11.98 -10.23
N ILE A 70 0.38 12.14 -10.10
CA ILE A 70 1.00 13.05 -9.14
C ILE A 70 0.65 14.50 -9.50
N GLU A 71 0.83 14.89 -10.77
CA GLU A 71 0.51 16.22 -11.28
C GLU A 71 -0.96 16.57 -11.06
N ARG A 72 -1.89 15.65 -11.33
CA ARG A 72 -3.32 15.84 -11.07
C ARG A 72 -3.61 16.05 -9.60
N SER A 73 -3.02 15.25 -8.72
CA SER A 73 -3.17 15.45 -7.28
C SER A 73 -2.67 16.82 -6.84
N ILE A 74 -1.48 17.22 -7.30
CA ILE A 74 -0.90 18.53 -7.00
C ILE A 74 -1.81 19.66 -7.48
N ALA A 75 -2.43 19.53 -8.65
CA ALA A 75 -3.35 20.53 -9.18
C ALA A 75 -4.64 20.69 -8.35
N LEU A 76 -5.09 19.64 -7.65
CA LEU A 76 -6.29 19.68 -6.81
C LEU A 76 -6.09 20.41 -5.48
N ASP A 77 -4.85 20.52 -4.99
CA ASP A 77 -4.54 21.24 -3.77
C ASP A 77 -4.11 22.68 -4.11
N PRO A 78 -4.91 23.72 -3.83
CA PRO A 78 -4.54 25.10 -4.12
C PRO A 78 -3.51 25.67 -3.13
N THR A 79 -3.08 24.92 -2.12
CA THR A 79 -2.09 25.40 -1.14
C THR A 79 -0.66 25.33 -1.71
N PRO A 80 0.19 26.33 -1.45
CA PRO A 80 1.59 26.29 -1.85
C PRO A 80 2.39 25.17 -1.17
N SER A 81 1.98 24.76 0.04
CA SER A 81 2.73 23.78 0.83
C SER A 81 2.54 22.34 0.35
N LYS A 82 1.42 22.04 -0.34
CA LYS A 82 1.03 20.69 -0.83
C LYS A 82 1.12 19.57 0.22
N LYS A 83 1.25 19.93 1.51
CA LYS A 83 1.54 18.99 2.61
C LYS A 83 0.41 17.98 2.83
N PHE A 84 -0.82 18.37 2.48
CA PHE A 84 -2.02 17.55 2.63
C PHE A 84 -2.68 17.25 1.28
N CYS A 85 -1.88 17.31 0.20
CA CYS A 85 -2.35 17.09 -1.15
C CYS A 85 -2.91 15.66 -1.29
N PRO A 86 -4.23 15.50 -1.53
CA PRO A 86 -4.84 14.18 -1.58
C PRO A 86 -4.35 13.41 -2.81
N PHE A 87 -3.73 12.26 -2.57
CA PHE A 87 -3.34 11.32 -3.62
C PHE A 87 -4.39 10.21 -3.77
N ARG A 88 -4.99 10.11 -4.96
CA ARG A 88 -6.00 9.09 -5.29
C ARG A 88 -5.52 8.28 -6.48
N ALA A 89 -5.21 7.01 -6.24
CA ALA A 89 -4.82 6.06 -7.27
C ALA A 89 -5.35 4.66 -6.97
N TYR A 90 -5.33 3.81 -7.99
CA TYR A 90 -5.76 2.43 -7.91
C TYR A 90 -4.56 1.54 -8.20
N VAL A 91 -4.41 0.47 -7.43
CA VAL A 91 -3.36 -0.53 -7.66
C VAL A 91 -4.02 -1.76 -8.26
N VAL A 92 -3.56 -2.16 -9.44
CA VAL A 92 -4.03 -3.37 -10.12
C VAL A 92 -2.88 -4.37 -10.19
N MET A 93 -3.19 -5.63 -9.93
CA MET A 93 -2.26 -6.74 -10.08
C MET A 93 -2.61 -7.51 -11.35
N ASP A 94 -1.66 -7.62 -12.27
CA ASP A 94 -1.78 -8.58 -13.36
C ASP A 94 -1.50 -9.99 -12.84
N LYS A 95 -2.47 -10.88 -12.96
CA LYS A 95 -2.38 -12.27 -12.49
C LYS A 95 -1.39 -13.11 -13.28
N GLN A 96 -1.07 -12.74 -14.52
CA GLN A 96 -0.14 -13.50 -15.37
C GLN A 96 1.32 -13.13 -15.08
N SER A 97 1.63 -11.83 -15.00
CA SER A 97 2.98 -11.35 -14.73
C SER A 97 3.30 -11.15 -13.24
N ASN A 98 2.28 -11.23 -12.37
CA ASN A 98 2.37 -10.88 -10.95
C ASN A 98 2.93 -9.47 -10.70
N GLN A 99 2.78 -8.58 -11.68
CA GLN A 99 3.21 -7.19 -11.61
C GLN A 99 2.10 -6.33 -11.03
N LEU A 100 2.51 -5.37 -10.20
CA LEU A 100 1.64 -4.34 -9.65
C LEU A 100 1.78 -3.07 -10.48
N GLU A 101 0.65 -2.49 -10.87
CA GLU A 101 0.59 -1.25 -11.63
C GLU A 101 -0.31 -0.23 -10.92
N VAL A 102 0.13 1.03 -10.90
CA VAL A 102 -0.65 2.16 -10.37
C VAL A 102 -1.34 2.86 -11.52
N ILE A 103 -2.67 2.90 -11.48
CA ILE A 103 -3.50 3.47 -12.54
C ILE A 103 -4.55 4.45 -11.99
N SER A 104 -5.12 5.25 -12.89
CA SER A 104 -6.24 6.15 -12.55
C SER A 104 -7.56 5.39 -12.37
N ALA A 105 -8.52 5.99 -11.66
CA ALA A 105 -9.89 5.46 -11.55
C ALA A 105 -10.53 5.17 -12.92
N LYS A 106 -10.28 6.04 -13.90
CA LYS A 106 -10.78 5.91 -15.27
C LYS A 106 -10.14 4.73 -16.01
N ALA A 107 -8.85 4.51 -15.81
CA ALA A 107 -8.12 3.38 -16.40
C ALA A 107 -8.58 2.06 -15.78
N ALA A 108 -8.73 2.01 -14.44
CA ALA A 108 -9.29 0.85 -13.76
C ALA A 108 -10.71 0.53 -14.26
N ALA A 109 -11.58 1.54 -14.33
CA ALA A 109 -12.94 1.38 -14.82
C ALA A 109 -12.99 0.75 -16.22
N ARG A 110 -12.12 1.21 -17.14
CA ARG A 110 -11.96 0.64 -18.48
C ARG A 110 -11.48 -0.81 -18.45
N GLN A 111 -10.47 -1.12 -17.64
CA GLN A 111 -9.90 -2.47 -17.54
C GLN A 111 -10.91 -3.49 -16.99
N PHE A 112 -11.73 -3.09 -16.02
CA PHE A 112 -12.77 -3.92 -15.43
C PHE A 112 -14.11 -3.86 -16.18
N SER A 113 -14.18 -3.12 -17.29
CA SER A 113 -15.43 -2.89 -18.06
C SER A 113 -16.59 -2.38 -17.19
N VAL A 114 -16.28 -1.52 -16.22
CA VAL A 114 -17.26 -0.86 -15.35
C VAL A 114 -17.35 0.62 -15.69
N ASN A 115 -18.52 1.20 -15.47
CA ASN A 115 -18.72 2.63 -15.63
C ASN A 115 -18.36 3.36 -14.33
N LEU A 116 -17.66 4.50 -14.48
CA LEU A 116 -17.41 5.38 -13.34
C LEU A 116 -18.72 6.11 -12.99
N HIS A 117 -19.32 5.78 -11.86
CA HIS A 117 -20.51 6.47 -11.38
C HIS A 117 -20.11 7.80 -10.72
N SER A 118 -20.80 8.88 -11.07
CA SER A 118 -20.61 10.21 -10.48
C SER A 118 -21.85 10.59 -9.69
N ILE A 119 -21.67 10.87 -8.40
CA ILE A 119 -22.72 11.39 -7.53
C ILE A 119 -22.46 12.87 -7.34
N THR A 120 -23.45 13.70 -7.66
CA THR A 120 -23.40 15.14 -7.47
C THR A 120 -24.32 15.53 -6.33
N PHE A 121 -23.75 16.18 -5.33
CA PHE A 121 -24.52 16.80 -4.25
C PHE A 121 -24.75 18.26 -4.63
N SER A 122 -26.02 18.66 -4.70
CA SER A 122 -26.43 20.03 -4.96
C SER A 122 -27.38 20.47 -3.87
N ASP A 123 -27.11 21.65 -3.32
CA ASP A 123 -27.99 22.32 -2.36
C ASP A 123 -28.22 23.76 -2.82
N THR A 124 -29.38 24.30 -2.48
CA THR A 124 -29.76 25.68 -2.83
C THR A 124 -29.84 26.51 -1.56
N ILE A 125 -28.98 27.53 -1.46
CA ILE A 125 -28.91 28.39 -0.29
C ILE A 125 -29.62 29.72 -0.62
N GLN A 126 -30.58 30.10 0.22
CA GLN A 126 -31.22 31.42 0.14
C GLN A 126 -30.34 32.45 0.85
N LEU A 127 -29.97 33.52 0.15
CA LEU A 127 -29.11 34.60 0.66
C LEU A 127 -29.83 35.93 0.42
N GLU A 128 -29.87 36.79 1.45
CA GLU A 128 -30.54 38.10 1.37
C GLU A 128 -29.75 39.09 0.52
N GLU A 129 -28.41 39.07 0.61
CA GLU A 129 -27.51 39.87 -0.22
C GLU A 129 -26.35 39.00 -0.73
N ILE A 130 -26.08 39.06 -2.04
CA ILE A 130 -24.99 38.31 -2.69
C ILE A 130 -24.00 39.28 -3.32
N ASP A 131 -22.80 39.34 -2.75
CA ASP A 131 -21.64 39.99 -3.37
C ASP A 131 -20.87 38.98 -4.24
N TRP A 132 -21.17 38.99 -5.54
CA TRP A 132 -20.52 38.13 -6.52
C TRP A 132 -19.02 38.36 -6.63
N HIS A 133 -18.53 39.59 -6.38
CA HIS A 133 -17.10 39.88 -6.42
C HIS A 133 -16.37 39.24 -5.25
N LYS A 134 -16.95 39.30 -4.05
CA LYS A 134 -16.40 38.66 -2.85
C LYS A 134 -16.37 37.13 -2.98
N ILE A 135 -17.41 36.53 -3.55
CA ILE A 135 -17.45 35.09 -3.83
C ILE A 135 -16.40 34.73 -4.88
N ALA A 136 -16.36 35.44 -6.01
CA ALA A 136 -15.40 35.18 -7.08
C ALA A 136 -13.95 35.30 -6.59
N ASN A 137 -13.63 36.32 -5.79
CA ASN A 137 -12.29 36.47 -5.22
C ASN A 137 -11.88 35.29 -4.32
N LYS A 138 -12.83 34.71 -3.57
CA LYS A 138 -12.56 33.50 -2.78
C LYS A 138 -12.40 32.26 -3.66
N LEU A 139 -13.20 32.13 -4.72
CA LEU A 139 -13.18 30.99 -5.63
C LEU A 139 -11.98 31.01 -6.59
N ARG A 140 -11.41 32.18 -6.92
CA ARG A 140 -10.21 32.31 -7.76
C ARG A 140 -8.98 31.58 -7.24
N ARG A 141 -8.95 31.28 -5.94
CA ARG A 141 -7.91 30.42 -5.34
C ARG A 141 -7.97 28.99 -5.86
N PHE A 142 -9.16 28.51 -6.24
CA PHE A 142 -9.40 27.17 -6.75
C PHE A 142 -9.49 27.14 -8.28
N ASP A 143 -9.97 28.21 -8.89
CA ASP A 143 -10.02 28.39 -10.34
C ASP A 143 -9.43 29.76 -10.74
N PRO A 144 -8.14 29.82 -11.12
CA PRO A 144 -7.49 31.07 -11.50
C PRO A 144 -8.09 31.77 -12.72
N HIS A 145 -8.83 31.03 -13.56
CA HIS A 145 -9.46 31.54 -14.78
C HIS A 145 -10.94 31.90 -14.58
N LEU A 146 -11.40 31.97 -13.33
CA LEU A 146 -12.77 32.33 -13.01
C LEU A 146 -13.06 33.80 -13.38
N ASP A 147 -13.83 33.96 -14.46
CA ASP A 147 -14.37 35.23 -14.92
C ASP A 147 -15.74 35.52 -14.29
N VAL A 148 -15.91 36.76 -13.83
CA VAL A 148 -17.20 37.26 -13.37
C VAL A 148 -17.89 37.90 -14.55
N LYS A 149 -18.97 37.27 -15.04
CA LYS A 149 -19.79 37.84 -16.10
C LYS A 149 -20.47 39.11 -15.57
N GLN A 150 -20.14 40.27 -16.15
CA GLN A 150 -20.87 41.50 -15.87
C GLN A 150 -22.27 41.37 -16.49
N VAL A 151 -23.29 41.56 -15.65
CA VAL A 151 -24.71 41.60 -16.05
C VAL A 151 -25.09 43.05 -16.31
#